data_AF-B0SWZ7-F1
#
_entry.id   AF-B0SWZ7-F1
#
_cell.length_a   1.000
_cell.length_b   1.000
_cell.length_c   1.000
_cell.angle_alpha   90.00
_cell.angle_beta   90.00
_cell.angle_gamma   90.00
#
_symmetry.space_group_name_H-M   'P 1'
#
loop_
_entity.id
_entity.type
_entity.pdbx_description
1 polymer ?
#
loop_
_entity_poly.entity_id
_entity_poly.type
_entity_poly.pdbx_seq_one_letter_code
_entity_poly.pdbx_strand_id
1 'polypeptide(L)'
;MRDAGAESQIKPRVMLHIAQPENVEPWFAAATKAGVTDFDIIGISYYSKWSKRSMAQLGQTINRLRHTYAADVLVVETAYPFTTENADSSPNLLGADSLIAGYPATPAGQKKYLIDLTQLVLNNGGTGVFYWEPSWLSTKTCGTRWGKGSNWENAALFDFKGNALEGADGWLKHAYVLPVEVTFKANVSPGSGGDTAFIDGDFLGGVGPRPMTREGDAFVYRTQLTPGSSVTVATAATAAAVADAPAVTATVGRRASVVRVGSKASLSGARG
;
A
#
# COMPACT_ATOMS: atom_id res chain seq x y z
N MET A 1 -16.55 13.83 -11.41
CA MET A 1 -16.37 12.38 -11.64
C MET A 1 -17.69 11.64 -11.64
N ARG A 2 -18.51 11.71 -10.57
CA ARG A 2 -19.80 10.99 -10.50
C ARG A 2 -20.76 11.39 -11.62
N ASP A 3 -20.93 12.69 -11.86
CA ASP A 3 -21.80 13.18 -12.93
C ASP A 3 -21.31 12.74 -14.32
N ALA A 4 -19.99 12.78 -14.53
CA ALA A 4 -19.37 12.29 -15.77
C ALA A 4 -19.54 10.77 -15.96
N GLY A 5 -19.70 9.99 -14.88
CA GLY A 5 -19.95 8.56 -14.90
C GLY A 5 -21.44 8.18 -14.88
N ALA A 6 -22.36 9.12 -14.66
CA ALA A 6 -23.78 8.84 -14.47
C ALA A 6 -24.40 8.20 -15.72
N GLU A 7 -24.04 8.72 -16.89
CA GLU A 7 -24.54 8.26 -18.20
C GLU A 7 -23.62 7.23 -18.88
N SER A 8 -22.44 6.96 -18.30
CA SER A 8 -21.48 6.00 -18.83
C SER A 8 -21.89 4.56 -18.50
N GLN A 9 -21.68 3.64 -19.44
CA GLN A 9 -21.77 2.19 -19.21
C GLN A 9 -20.65 1.68 -18.29
N ILE A 10 -19.49 2.34 -18.30
CA ILE A 10 -18.39 2.06 -17.37
C ILE A 10 -18.57 2.99 -16.17
N LYS A 11 -18.73 2.42 -14.98
CA LYS A 11 -18.71 3.18 -13.73
C LYS A 11 -17.27 3.26 -13.23
N PRO A 12 -16.58 4.40 -13.37
CA PRO A 12 -15.21 4.53 -12.90
C PRO A 12 -15.17 4.45 -11.38
N ARG A 13 -14.13 3.82 -10.85
CA ARG A 13 -13.82 3.85 -9.41
C ARG A 13 -13.43 5.27 -9.01
N VAL A 14 -13.85 5.72 -7.84
CA VAL A 14 -13.57 7.05 -7.29
C VAL A 14 -12.36 6.97 -6.39
N MET A 15 -11.33 7.76 -6.72
CA MET A 15 -10.12 7.90 -5.92
C MET A 15 -10.07 9.27 -5.28
N LEU A 16 -9.65 9.32 -4.01
CA LEU A 16 -9.22 10.54 -3.34
C LEU A 16 -7.69 10.48 -3.20
N HIS A 17 -7.01 11.50 -3.71
CA HIS A 17 -5.55 11.52 -3.83
C HIS A 17 -4.94 12.61 -2.97
N ILE A 18 -4.06 12.22 -2.05
CA ILE A 18 -3.40 13.10 -1.08
C ILE A 18 -1.88 12.97 -1.22
N ALA A 19 -1.20 14.12 -1.26
CA ALA A 19 0.25 14.15 -1.33
C ALA A 19 0.89 13.83 0.02
N GLN A 20 1.92 12.97 0.00
CA GLN A 20 2.78 12.57 1.12
C GLN A 20 2.07 11.77 2.22
N PRO A 21 2.66 10.66 2.70
CA PRO A 21 2.03 9.77 3.69
C PRO A 21 1.69 10.46 5.01
N GLU A 22 2.45 11.45 5.46
CA GLU A 22 2.19 12.20 6.70
C GLU A 22 0.87 12.99 6.70
N ASN A 23 0.29 13.26 5.54
CA ASN A 23 -0.94 14.04 5.41
C ASN A 23 -2.18 13.15 5.20
N VAL A 24 -2.01 11.89 4.81
CA VAL A 24 -3.12 11.04 4.34
C VAL A 24 -4.07 10.70 5.48
N GLU A 25 -3.57 10.10 6.57
CA GLU A 25 -4.41 9.70 7.71
C GLU A 25 -5.22 10.87 8.33
N PRO A 26 -4.61 12.02 8.69
CA PRO A 26 -5.38 13.13 9.25
C PRO A 26 -6.38 13.73 8.26
N TRP A 27 -6.06 13.76 6.96
CA TRP A 27 -6.97 14.26 5.94
C TRP A 27 -8.20 13.35 5.80
N PHE A 28 -8.01 12.04 5.68
CA PHE A 28 -9.13 11.09 5.55
C PHE A 28 -9.99 11.02 6.81
N ALA A 29 -9.39 11.16 8.00
CA ALA A 29 -10.14 11.24 9.24
C ALA A 29 -11.06 12.48 9.26
N ALA A 30 -10.54 13.64 8.84
CA ALA A 30 -11.34 14.87 8.73
C ALA A 30 -12.42 14.77 7.64
N ALA A 31 -12.10 14.21 6.48
CA ALA A 31 -13.03 14.01 5.37
C ALA A 31 -14.18 13.06 5.77
N THR A 32 -13.86 11.96 6.45
CA THR A 32 -14.86 11.01 6.99
C THR A 32 -15.79 11.70 8.00
N LYS A 33 -15.23 12.50 8.92
CA LYS A 33 -16.03 13.29 9.87
C LYS A 33 -16.95 14.30 9.18
N ALA A 34 -16.53 14.81 8.02
CA ALA A 34 -17.33 15.70 7.18
C ALA A 34 -18.32 14.95 6.26
N GLY A 35 -18.40 13.62 6.35
CA GLY A 35 -19.35 12.78 5.58
C GLY A 35 -18.82 12.25 4.26
N VAL A 36 -17.53 12.44 3.94
CA VAL A 36 -16.91 11.89 2.72
C VAL A 36 -16.47 10.46 3.00
N THR A 37 -17.31 9.50 2.62
CA THR A 37 -17.08 8.05 2.88
C THR A 37 -17.23 7.18 1.64
N ASP A 38 -17.65 7.75 0.51
CA ASP A 38 -18.09 7.02 -0.69
C ASP A 38 -16.99 6.90 -1.76
N PHE A 39 -15.77 6.55 -1.37
CA PHE A 39 -14.63 6.39 -2.28
C PHE A 39 -14.15 4.93 -2.35
N ASP A 40 -13.59 4.55 -3.48
CA ASP A 40 -13.11 3.18 -3.73
C ASP A 40 -11.60 3.03 -3.52
N ILE A 41 -10.85 4.14 -3.64
CA ILE A 41 -9.38 4.14 -3.63
C ILE A 41 -8.81 5.34 -2.88
N ILE A 42 -7.77 5.09 -2.09
CA ILE A 42 -6.89 6.07 -1.50
C ILE A 42 -5.62 6.16 -2.35
N GLY A 43 -5.41 7.30 -3.00
CA GLY A 43 -4.19 7.61 -3.74
C GLY A 43 -3.19 8.37 -2.87
N ILE A 44 -1.91 7.99 -2.94
CA ILE A 44 -0.82 8.64 -2.22
C ILE A 44 0.27 9.08 -3.20
N SER A 45 0.68 10.36 -3.21
CA SER A 45 1.97 10.74 -3.82
C SER A 45 3.10 10.45 -2.85
N TYR A 46 4.18 9.84 -3.32
CA TYR A 46 5.39 9.62 -2.54
C TYR A 46 6.65 10.00 -3.33
N TYR A 47 7.32 11.03 -2.82
CA TYR A 47 8.64 11.46 -3.28
C TYR A 47 9.52 11.66 -2.05
N SER A 48 10.67 11.00 -2.00
CA SER A 48 11.61 11.07 -0.87
C SER A 48 12.02 12.50 -0.52
N LYS A 49 12.23 13.34 -1.55
CA LYS A 49 12.65 14.73 -1.39
C LYS A 49 11.70 15.57 -0.52
N TRP A 50 10.40 15.36 -0.67
CA TRP A 50 9.38 16.21 -0.04
C TRP A 50 8.66 15.53 1.13
N SER A 51 8.86 14.23 1.32
CA SER A 51 8.25 13.44 2.38
C SER A 51 9.12 13.45 3.64
N LYS A 52 8.50 13.67 4.80
CA LYS A 52 9.13 13.47 6.11
C LYS A 52 9.19 11.98 6.50
N ARG A 53 8.50 11.12 5.75
CA ARG A 53 8.44 9.68 5.99
C ARG A 53 9.37 8.93 5.05
N SER A 54 10.02 7.90 5.58
CA SER A 54 10.76 6.91 4.80
C SER A 54 9.84 5.96 4.03
N MET A 55 10.40 5.14 3.12
CA MET A 55 9.65 4.09 2.42
C MET A 55 9.01 3.10 3.40
N ALA A 56 9.72 2.72 4.47
CA ALA A 56 9.16 1.83 5.50
C ALA A 56 7.94 2.47 6.20
N GLN A 57 8.01 3.76 6.50
CA GLN A 57 6.90 4.49 7.12
C GLN A 57 5.73 4.71 6.16
N LEU A 58 5.99 4.86 4.86
CA LEU A 58 4.95 4.80 3.82
C LEU A 58 4.23 3.45 3.89
N GLY A 59 4.97 2.33 3.91
CA GLY A 59 4.39 0.99 4.03
C GLY A 59 3.48 0.85 5.25
N GLN A 60 3.96 1.28 6.42
CA GLN A 60 3.16 1.29 7.65
C GLN A 60 1.88 2.13 7.51
N THR A 61 1.95 3.27 6.81
CA THR A 61 0.80 4.13 6.55
C THR A 61 -0.21 3.44 5.63
N ILE A 62 0.25 2.80 4.55
CA ILE A 62 -0.58 2.00 3.64
C ILE A 62 -1.31 0.89 4.40
N ASN A 63 -0.59 0.17 5.27
CA ASN A 63 -1.18 -0.89 6.09
C ASN A 63 -2.29 -0.32 6.99
N ARG A 64 -2.03 0.74 7.76
CA ARG A 64 -3.08 1.33 8.61
C ARG A 64 -4.28 1.81 7.80
N LEU A 65 -4.07 2.43 6.65
CA LEU A 65 -5.15 2.92 5.78
C LEU A 65 -6.02 1.79 5.26
N ARG A 66 -5.44 0.69 4.76
CA ARG A 66 -6.24 -0.46 4.31
C ARG A 66 -7.08 -1.00 5.46
N HIS A 67 -6.54 -1.02 6.68
CA HIS A 67 -7.23 -1.55 7.87
C HIS A 67 -8.30 -0.62 8.45
N THR A 68 -8.26 0.66 8.07
CA THR A 68 -9.18 1.69 8.56
C THR A 68 -10.34 1.93 7.59
N TYR A 69 -10.08 1.92 6.29
CA TYR A 69 -11.05 2.24 5.24
C TYR A 69 -11.35 1.03 4.36
N ALA A 70 -12.59 0.91 3.91
CA ALA A 70 -12.99 -0.10 2.93
C ALA A 70 -12.61 0.33 1.50
N ALA A 71 -11.35 0.68 1.29
CA ALA A 71 -10.82 1.20 0.03
C ALA A 71 -9.44 0.59 -0.25
N ASP A 72 -9.12 0.43 -1.54
CA ASP A 72 -7.77 0.05 -1.96
C ASP A 72 -6.81 1.22 -1.72
N VAL A 73 -5.52 0.93 -1.54
CA VAL A 73 -4.49 1.96 -1.39
C VAL A 73 -3.49 1.84 -2.53
N LEU A 74 -3.27 2.94 -3.26
CA LEU A 74 -2.33 3.04 -4.36
C LEU A 74 -1.30 4.14 -4.10
N VAL A 75 -0.05 3.90 -4.47
CA VAL A 75 0.90 5.00 -4.68
C VAL A 75 0.69 5.47 -6.10
N VAL A 76 0.14 6.67 -6.28
CA VAL A 76 -0.33 7.14 -7.59
C VAL A 76 0.63 8.11 -8.26
N GLU A 77 1.59 8.61 -7.49
CA GLU A 77 2.69 9.40 -8.01
C GLU A 77 3.96 9.06 -7.26
N THR A 78 5.00 8.74 -8.02
CA THR A 78 6.36 8.65 -7.54
C THR A 78 7.30 8.83 -8.73
N ALA A 79 8.52 9.31 -8.47
CA ALA A 79 9.59 9.34 -9.44
C ALA A 79 10.95 9.28 -8.72
N TYR A 80 11.98 8.83 -9.43
CA TYR A 80 13.33 8.73 -8.89
C TYR A 80 14.36 9.03 -9.97
N PRO A 81 15.43 9.80 -9.67
CA PRO A 81 16.38 10.20 -10.69
C PRO A 81 17.22 8.99 -11.15
N PHE A 82 17.38 8.82 -12.46
CA PHE A 82 18.36 7.89 -13.03
C PHE A 82 19.73 8.55 -13.24
N THR A 83 19.83 9.87 -13.08
CA THR A 83 21.07 10.65 -13.17
C THR A 83 20.92 11.98 -12.40
N THR A 84 22.04 12.59 -12.00
CA THR A 84 22.06 13.98 -11.49
C THR A 84 22.47 15.00 -12.57
N GLU A 85 22.65 14.55 -13.81
CA GLU A 85 22.97 15.41 -14.94
C GLU A 85 21.71 16.10 -15.50
N ASN A 86 21.90 17.20 -16.25
CA ASN A 86 20.86 17.89 -17.00
C ASN A 86 21.14 17.75 -18.50
N ALA A 87 20.10 17.62 -19.32
CA ALA A 87 20.20 17.71 -20.78
C ALA A 87 19.87 19.13 -21.29
N ASP A 88 19.30 19.97 -20.44
CA ASP A 88 18.92 21.34 -20.76
C ASP A 88 19.29 22.37 -19.67
N SER A 89 18.77 23.59 -19.78
CA SER A 89 18.97 24.69 -18.83
C SER A 89 17.91 24.79 -17.73
N SER A 90 16.87 23.96 -17.78
CA SER A 90 15.82 23.87 -16.77
C SER A 90 16.35 23.13 -15.55
N PRO A 91 16.08 23.59 -14.32
CA PRO A 91 16.54 22.90 -13.14
C PRO A 91 15.76 21.60 -12.92
N ASN A 92 16.45 20.46 -12.84
CA ASN A 92 15.84 19.21 -12.45
C ASN A 92 15.36 19.24 -10.99
N LEU A 93 14.15 18.73 -10.73
CA LEU A 93 13.53 18.76 -9.41
C LEU A 93 14.09 17.72 -8.46
N LEU A 94 14.57 16.59 -8.98
CA LEU A 94 15.17 15.51 -8.17
C LEU A 94 16.69 15.54 -8.32
N GLY A 95 17.40 15.87 -7.24
CA GLY A 95 18.86 15.93 -7.21
C GLY A 95 19.46 15.00 -6.16
N ALA A 96 20.70 15.26 -5.76
CA ALA A 96 21.38 14.48 -4.71
C ALA A 96 20.60 14.48 -3.38
N ASP A 97 19.85 15.55 -3.10
CA ASP A 97 18.96 15.69 -1.94
C ASP A 97 17.73 14.78 -1.96
N SER A 98 17.47 14.13 -3.10
CA SER A 98 16.34 13.21 -3.29
C SER A 98 16.74 11.76 -3.06
N LEU A 99 18.04 11.48 -2.94
CA LEU A 99 18.56 10.12 -2.93
C LEU A 99 18.33 9.42 -1.58
N ILE A 100 17.91 8.16 -1.68
CA ILE A 100 17.80 7.22 -0.57
C ILE A 100 19.04 6.33 -0.60
N ALA A 101 19.65 6.11 0.57
CA ALA A 101 20.79 5.21 0.72
C ALA A 101 20.48 3.82 0.11
N GLY A 102 21.40 3.32 -0.72
CA GLY A 102 21.23 2.05 -1.46
C GLY A 102 20.56 2.19 -2.84
N TYR A 103 20.15 3.39 -3.23
CA TYR A 103 19.55 3.69 -4.55
C TYR A 103 20.26 4.90 -5.17
N PRO A 104 21.46 4.72 -5.77
CA PRO A 104 22.16 5.83 -6.43
C PRO A 104 21.37 6.35 -7.64
N ALA A 105 21.64 7.59 -8.06
CA ALA A 105 21.08 8.17 -9.29
C ALA A 105 21.71 7.52 -10.54
N THR A 106 21.31 6.29 -10.82
CA THR A 106 21.69 5.50 -12.00
C THR A 106 20.45 4.76 -12.54
N PRO A 107 20.42 4.32 -13.81
CA PRO A 107 19.32 3.51 -14.32
C PRO A 107 19.04 2.25 -13.48
N ALA A 108 20.10 1.57 -13.03
CA ALA A 108 20.00 0.42 -12.13
C ALA A 108 19.44 0.80 -10.74
N GLY A 109 19.86 1.95 -10.19
CA GLY A 109 19.36 2.47 -8.91
C GLY A 109 17.89 2.88 -8.95
N GLN A 110 17.47 3.55 -10.02
CA GLN A 110 16.05 3.89 -10.29
C GLN A 110 15.21 2.61 -10.41
N LYS A 111 15.63 1.62 -11.20
CA LYS A 111 14.94 0.32 -11.31
C LYS A 111 14.82 -0.35 -9.94
N LYS A 112 15.91 -0.41 -9.17
CA LYS A 112 15.91 -1.03 -7.83
C LYS A 112 14.93 -0.32 -6.89
N TYR A 113 14.91 1.01 -6.90
CA TYR A 113 13.96 1.80 -6.11
C TYR A 113 12.51 1.43 -6.43
N LEU A 114 12.17 1.35 -7.72
CA LEU A 114 10.81 1.06 -8.16
C LEU A 114 10.36 -0.36 -7.83
N ILE A 115 11.25 -1.35 -7.99
CA ILE A 115 10.98 -2.73 -7.57
C ILE A 115 10.73 -2.80 -6.07
N ASP A 116 11.64 -2.24 -5.27
CA ASP A 116 11.56 -2.34 -3.81
C ASP A 116 10.37 -1.55 -3.24
N LEU A 117 10.06 -0.38 -3.81
CA LEU A 117 8.85 0.38 -3.47
C LEU A 117 7.59 -0.41 -3.79
N THR A 118 7.50 -0.99 -4.98
CA THR A 118 6.31 -1.75 -5.40
C THR A 118 6.10 -2.99 -4.52
N GLN A 119 7.16 -3.75 -4.25
CA GLN A 119 7.07 -4.91 -3.34
C GLN A 119 6.69 -4.48 -1.92
N LEU A 120 7.21 -3.35 -1.44
CA LEU A 120 6.84 -2.80 -0.14
C LEU A 120 5.36 -2.40 -0.07
N VAL A 121 4.83 -1.76 -1.12
CA VAL A 121 3.41 -1.39 -1.23
C VAL A 121 2.54 -2.64 -1.17
N LEU A 122 2.86 -3.66 -1.96
CA LEU A 122 2.15 -4.96 -1.98
C LEU A 122 2.19 -5.66 -0.61
N ASN A 123 3.36 -5.72 0.02
CA ASN A 123 3.55 -6.36 1.33
C ASN A 123 2.74 -5.69 2.46
N ASN A 124 2.36 -4.43 2.28
CA ASN A 124 1.58 -3.66 3.26
C ASN A 124 0.10 -3.54 2.88
N GLY A 125 -0.37 -4.26 1.85
CA GLY A 125 -1.77 -4.30 1.44
C GLY A 125 -2.19 -3.20 0.47
N GLY A 126 -1.24 -2.47 -0.10
CA GLY A 126 -1.50 -1.61 -1.25
C GLY A 126 -1.55 -2.41 -2.55
N THR A 127 -2.23 -1.88 -3.57
CA THR A 127 -2.56 -2.64 -4.79
C THR A 127 -1.74 -2.27 -6.02
N GLY A 128 -0.79 -1.33 -5.90
CA GLY A 128 0.05 -0.93 -7.02
C GLY A 128 0.72 0.44 -6.89
N VAL A 129 1.55 0.73 -7.88
CA VAL A 129 2.33 1.97 -8.00
C VAL A 129 2.17 2.53 -9.42
N PHE A 130 1.87 3.82 -9.54
CA PHE A 130 1.92 4.57 -10.79
C PHE A 130 3.12 5.50 -10.79
N TYR A 131 3.89 5.46 -11.88
CA TYR A 131 5.03 6.35 -12.08
C TYR A 131 4.56 7.67 -12.65
N TRP A 132 5.03 8.77 -12.07
CA TRP A 132 4.70 10.09 -12.53
C TRP A 132 5.66 10.51 -13.65
N GLU A 133 5.08 10.85 -14.81
CA GLU A 133 5.77 11.37 -16.00
C GLU A 133 7.03 10.59 -16.43
N PRO A 134 6.87 9.32 -16.86
CA PRO A 134 8.00 8.47 -17.21
C PRO A 134 8.74 8.93 -18.48
N SER A 135 8.22 9.89 -19.24
CA SER A 135 8.78 10.28 -20.53
C SER A 135 8.81 11.80 -20.75
N TRP A 136 8.78 12.60 -19.68
CA TRP A 136 8.85 14.06 -19.81
C TRP A 136 10.28 14.53 -20.09
N LEU A 137 10.77 14.16 -21.27
CA LEU A 137 12.08 14.50 -21.79
C LEU A 137 12.08 15.88 -22.44
N SER A 138 13.25 16.49 -22.46
CA SER A 138 13.45 17.75 -23.15
C SER A 138 13.62 17.57 -24.64
N THR A 139 13.06 18.52 -25.38
CA THR A 139 13.21 18.68 -26.82
C THR A 139 13.72 20.08 -27.11
N LYS A 140 14.24 20.32 -28.33
CA LYS A 140 14.81 21.62 -28.71
C LYS A 140 13.86 22.80 -28.52
N THR A 141 12.55 22.58 -28.55
CA THR A 141 11.54 23.64 -28.55
C THR A 141 10.59 23.59 -27.34
N CYS A 142 10.63 22.54 -26.51
CA CYS A 142 9.71 22.43 -25.39
C CYS A 142 9.98 23.47 -24.30
N GLY A 143 8.93 23.80 -23.59
CA GLY A 143 8.98 24.69 -22.46
C GLY A 143 7.57 24.95 -21.92
N THR A 144 7.52 25.41 -20.69
CA THR A 144 6.30 25.89 -20.06
C THR A 144 6.31 27.42 -20.03
N ARG A 145 5.29 28.04 -19.44
CA ARG A 145 5.31 29.49 -19.13
C ARG A 145 6.50 29.87 -18.23
N TRP A 146 7.12 28.89 -17.56
CA TRP A 146 8.07 29.08 -16.48
C TRP A 146 9.51 28.67 -16.82
N GLY A 147 9.75 28.11 -18.01
CA GLY A 147 11.10 27.71 -18.43
C GLY A 147 11.13 27.01 -19.78
N LYS A 148 12.32 26.94 -20.36
CA LYS A 148 12.62 26.12 -21.54
C LYS A 148 13.23 24.80 -21.07
N GLY A 149 12.75 23.68 -21.63
CA GLY A 149 13.15 22.34 -21.18
C GLY A 149 12.14 21.64 -20.27
N SER A 150 12.62 20.65 -19.52
CA SER A 150 11.87 19.79 -18.60
C SER A 150 12.51 19.82 -17.22
N ASN A 151 11.70 19.90 -16.17
CA ASN A 151 12.17 19.83 -14.79
C ASN A 151 12.27 18.38 -14.26
N TRP A 152 12.02 17.39 -15.12
CA TRP A 152 11.84 15.99 -14.76
C TRP A 152 12.59 15.01 -15.66
N GLU A 153 13.34 15.51 -16.65
CA GLU A 153 14.02 14.68 -17.64
C GLU A 153 15.00 13.69 -17.00
N ASN A 154 15.65 14.05 -15.89
CA ASN A 154 16.58 13.16 -15.19
C ASN A 154 15.89 12.07 -14.35
N ALA A 155 14.57 12.14 -14.23
CA ALA A 155 13.72 11.18 -13.56
C ALA A 155 12.75 10.48 -14.53
N ALA A 156 12.93 10.62 -15.84
CA ALA A 156 12.24 9.79 -16.81
C ALA A 156 12.68 8.31 -16.71
N LEU A 157 11.92 7.42 -17.34
CA LEU A 157 12.29 6.02 -17.58
C LEU A 157 12.95 5.83 -18.96
N PHE A 158 13.34 6.94 -19.60
CA PHE A 158 14.04 7.00 -20.88
C PHE A 158 15.25 7.93 -20.72
N ASP A 159 16.35 7.63 -21.41
CA ASP A 159 17.52 8.51 -21.45
C ASP A 159 17.22 9.80 -22.24
N PHE A 160 18.15 10.75 -22.24
CA PHE A 160 18.00 12.02 -22.96
C PHE A 160 17.88 11.87 -24.49
N LYS A 161 18.15 10.69 -25.04
CA LYS A 161 17.97 10.36 -26.46
C LYS A 161 16.65 9.65 -26.73
N GLY A 162 15.85 9.38 -25.70
CA GLY A 162 14.58 8.66 -25.81
C GLY A 162 14.71 7.14 -25.82
N ASN A 163 15.86 6.57 -25.44
CA ASN A 163 15.99 5.11 -25.29
C ASN A 163 15.44 4.67 -23.94
N ALA A 164 14.67 3.59 -23.92
CA ALA A 164 14.14 3.03 -22.68
C ALA A 164 15.27 2.60 -21.72
N LEU A 165 15.16 3.01 -20.46
CA LEU A 165 16.08 2.63 -19.39
C LEU A 165 15.62 1.33 -18.73
N GLU A 166 16.50 0.79 -17.88
CA GLU A 166 16.23 -0.39 -17.06
C GLU A 166 14.94 -0.25 -16.22
N GLY A 167 14.59 0.97 -15.81
CA GLY A 167 13.36 1.26 -15.07
C GLY A 167 12.07 1.10 -15.90
N ALA A 168 12.11 1.29 -17.22
CA ALA A 168 10.92 1.10 -18.07
C ALA A 168 10.60 -0.40 -18.27
N ASP A 169 11.64 -1.22 -18.49
CA ASP A 169 11.46 -2.64 -18.82
C ASP A 169 11.50 -3.55 -17.58
N GLY A 170 12.53 -3.37 -16.75
CA GLY A 170 12.82 -4.26 -15.64
C GLY A 170 11.86 -4.13 -14.45
N TRP A 171 11.28 -2.94 -14.25
CA TRP A 171 10.29 -2.71 -13.19
C TRP A 171 8.95 -3.38 -13.52
N LEU A 172 8.39 -3.10 -14.69
CA LEU A 172 7.06 -3.60 -15.09
C LEU A 172 7.01 -5.12 -15.28
N LYS A 173 8.15 -5.73 -15.64
CA LYS A 173 8.27 -7.20 -15.82
C LYS A 173 8.76 -7.92 -14.58
N HIS A 174 9.03 -7.22 -13.48
CA HIS A 174 9.53 -7.86 -12.28
C HIS A 174 8.54 -8.87 -11.71
N ALA A 175 9.03 -10.04 -11.30
CA ALA A 175 8.21 -11.09 -10.71
C ALA A 175 7.94 -10.78 -9.23
N TYR A 176 6.90 -9.99 -8.96
CA TYR A 176 6.49 -9.64 -7.61
C TYR A 176 5.92 -10.82 -6.84
N VAL A 177 6.20 -10.85 -5.54
CA VAL A 177 5.49 -11.73 -4.61
C VAL A 177 4.16 -11.07 -4.26
N LEU A 178 3.08 -11.60 -4.82
CA LEU A 178 1.73 -11.09 -4.54
C LEU A 178 1.23 -11.59 -3.18
N PRO A 179 0.53 -10.73 -2.41
CA PRO A 179 -0.08 -11.15 -1.16
C PRO A 179 -1.22 -12.15 -1.44
N VAL A 180 -1.49 -13.03 -0.49
CA VAL A 180 -2.54 -14.05 -0.58
C VAL A 180 -3.64 -13.76 0.42
N GLU A 181 -4.87 -14.14 0.09
CA GLU A 181 -5.98 -14.02 1.03
C GLU A 181 -5.78 -14.91 2.25
N VAL A 182 -5.93 -14.33 3.43
CA VAL A 182 -5.97 -15.03 4.70
C VAL A 182 -7.32 -14.75 5.34
N THR A 183 -8.04 -15.83 5.62
CA THR A 183 -9.32 -15.81 6.33
C THR A 183 -9.08 -16.22 7.78
N PHE A 184 -9.16 -15.28 8.71
CA PHE A 184 -9.21 -15.59 10.14
C PHE A 184 -10.63 -15.99 10.53
N LYS A 185 -10.81 -17.19 11.10
CA LYS A 185 -12.12 -17.74 11.47
C LYS A 185 -12.18 -18.06 12.96
N ALA A 186 -13.08 -17.40 13.69
CA ALA A 186 -13.42 -17.70 15.07
C ALA A 186 -14.80 -18.36 15.18
N ASN A 187 -14.90 -19.53 15.80
CA ASN A 187 -16.20 -20.19 15.97
C ASN A 187 -17.05 -19.45 17.01
N VAL A 188 -18.36 -19.37 16.79
CA VAL A 188 -19.30 -18.87 17.79
C VAL A 188 -19.50 -19.94 18.86
N SER A 189 -19.12 -19.64 20.11
CA SER A 189 -19.40 -20.56 21.23
C SER A 189 -20.90 -20.51 21.57
N PRO A 190 -21.56 -21.66 21.82
CA PRO A 190 -22.94 -21.68 22.31
C PRO A 190 -23.06 -20.84 23.59
N GLY A 191 -24.00 -19.89 23.63
CA GLY A 191 -24.19 -18.99 24.77
C GLY A 191 -23.24 -17.78 24.82
N SER A 192 -22.39 -17.57 23.83
CA SER A 192 -21.69 -16.29 23.65
C SER A 192 -22.72 -15.22 23.27
N GLY A 193 -23.19 -14.44 24.24
CA GLY A 193 -24.20 -13.39 24.06
C GLY A 193 -23.72 -12.17 23.27
N GLY A 194 -22.86 -12.34 22.27
CA GLY A 194 -22.30 -11.26 21.45
C GLY A 194 -22.60 -11.46 19.96
N ASP A 195 -23.18 -10.43 19.33
CA ASP A 195 -23.47 -10.41 17.88
C ASP A 195 -22.23 -10.02 17.04
N THR A 196 -21.11 -9.69 17.68
CA THR A 196 -19.87 -9.24 17.03
C THR A 196 -18.66 -9.75 17.81
N ALA A 197 -17.66 -10.27 17.10
CA ALA A 197 -16.33 -10.53 17.65
C ALA A 197 -15.34 -9.50 17.11
N PHE A 198 -14.23 -9.31 17.82
CA PHE A 198 -13.14 -8.43 17.45
C PHE A 198 -11.85 -9.24 17.27
N ILE A 199 -11.04 -8.83 16.31
CA ILE A 199 -9.73 -9.39 15.99
C ILE A 199 -8.67 -8.30 16.13
N ASP A 200 -7.52 -8.64 16.70
CA ASP A 200 -6.32 -7.81 16.67
C ASP A 200 -5.12 -8.69 16.34
N GLY A 201 -4.08 -8.09 15.77
CA GLY A 201 -2.88 -8.80 15.38
C GLY A 201 -1.83 -7.88 14.79
N ASP A 202 -0.60 -8.38 14.74
CA ASP A 202 0.56 -7.66 14.21
C ASP A 202 0.34 -7.12 12.78
N PHE A 203 -0.40 -7.86 11.96
CA PHE A 203 -0.76 -7.49 10.60
C PHE A 203 -1.63 -6.23 10.48
N LEU A 204 -2.29 -5.78 11.55
CA LEU A 204 -3.11 -4.57 11.58
C LEU A 204 -2.30 -3.27 11.72
N GLY A 205 -0.98 -3.35 11.92
CA GLY A 205 -0.12 -2.17 11.98
C GLY A 205 -0.47 -1.18 13.09
N GLY A 206 -1.12 -1.66 14.17
CA GLY A 206 -1.48 -0.87 15.33
C GLY A 206 -2.74 -0.02 15.20
N VAL A 207 -3.62 -0.25 14.21
CA VAL A 207 -4.94 0.43 14.17
C VAL A 207 -5.88 0.00 15.30
N GLY A 208 -5.52 -1.07 16.03
CA GLY A 208 -6.30 -1.66 17.10
C GLY A 208 -7.38 -2.64 16.62
N PRO A 209 -8.20 -3.15 17.55
CA PRO A 209 -9.14 -4.23 17.27
C PRO A 209 -10.15 -3.90 16.17
N ARG A 210 -10.35 -4.82 15.24
CA ARG A 210 -11.33 -4.72 14.16
C ARG A 210 -12.53 -5.64 14.37
N PRO A 211 -13.76 -5.21 14.07
CA PRO A 211 -14.91 -6.09 14.09
C PRO A 211 -14.76 -7.16 12.99
N MET A 212 -15.19 -8.36 13.33
CA MET A 212 -15.29 -9.49 12.43
C MET A 212 -16.73 -9.60 11.89
N THR A 213 -16.89 -10.17 10.69
CA THR A 213 -18.20 -10.37 10.07
C THR A 213 -18.74 -11.75 10.44
N ARG A 214 -20.02 -11.84 10.83
CA ARG A 214 -20.66 -13.13 11.12
C ARG A 214 -21.02 -13.85 9.82
N GLU A 215 -20.53 -15.07 9.64
CA GLU A 215 -20.81 -15.95 8.51
C GLU A 215 -21.16 -17.35 9.03
N GLY A 216 -22.46 -17.68 8.98
CA GLY A 216 -22.96 -18.96 9.51
C GLY A 216 -22.70 -19.11 11.01
N ASP A 217 -21.88 -20.10 11.37
CA ASP A 217 -21.51 -20.46 12.74
C ASP A 217 -20.18 -19.84 13.21
N ALA A 218 -19.66 -18.86 12.48
CA ALA A 218 -18.38 -18.25 12.79
C ALA A 218 -18.34 -16.73 12.54
N PHE A 219 -17.35 -16.11 13.17
CA PHE A 219 -16.87 -14.77 12.86
C PHE A 219 -15.65 -14.86 11.95
N VAL A 220 -15.63 -14.04 10.90
CA VAL A 220 -14.62 -14.05 9.86
C VAL A 220 -14.00 -12.67 9.67
N TYR A 221 -12.68 -12.64 9.51
CA TYR A 221 -11.94 -11.48 9.03
C TYR A 221 -11.05 -11.89 7.86
N ARG A 222 -11.23 -11.22 6.71
CA ARG A 222 -10.40 -11.46 5.51
C ARG A 222 -9.44 -10.30 5.31
N THR A 223 -8.22 -10.64 4.94
CA THR A 223 -7.19 -9.67 4.53
C THR A 223 -6.21 -10.35 3.58
N GLN A 224 -5.37 -9.57 2.91
CA GLN A 224 -4.26 -10.10 2.12
C GLN A 224 -2.95 -9.94 2.90
N LEU A 225 -2.13 -10.99 2.94
CA LEU A 225 -0.86 -11.03 3.67
C LEU A 225 0.25 -11.64 2.82
N THR A 226 1.49 -11.26 3.11
CA THR A 226 2.68 -11.73 2.40
C THR A 226 2.91 -13.23 2.63
N PRO A 227 3.02 -14.06 1.58
CA PRO A 227 3.37 -15.46 1.72
C PRO A 227 4.64 -15.69 2.55
N GLY A 228 4.59 -16.64 3.48
CA GLY A 228 5.70 -17.00 4.35
C GLY A 228 5.90 -16.09 5.57
N SER A 229 5.16 -14.99 5.71
CA SER A 229 5.23 -14.17 6.93
C SER A 229 4.61 -14.89 8.12
N SER A 230 5.14 -14.64 9.31
CA SER A 230 4.50 -15.03 10.57
C SER A 230 3.48 -13.97 10.96
N VAL A 231 2.31 -14.39 11.45
CA VAL A 231 1.27 -13.50 11.97
C VAL A 231 0.82 -13.97 13.33
N THR A 232 0.67 -13.04 14.26
CA THR A 232 0.18 -13.28 15.62
C THR A 232 -1.15 -12.57 15.80
N VAL A 233 -2.17 -13.31 16.21
CA VAL A 233 -3.57 -12.86 16.17
C VAL A 233 -4.32 -13.30 17.42
N ALA A 234 -5.15 -12.42 17.96
CA ALA A 234 -6.06 -12.70 19.05
C ALA A 234 -7.50 -12.30 18.66
N THR A 235 -8.49 -12.93 19.28
CA THR A 235 -9.90 -12.58 19.09
C THR A 235 -10.65 -12.58 20.41
N ALA A 236 -11.59 -11.67 20.59
CA ALA A 236 -12.46 -11.61 21.76
C ALA A 236 -13.88 -11.11 21.38
N ALA A 237 -14.83 -11.24 22.30
CA ALA A 237 -16.20 -10.76 22.09
C ALA A 237 -16.32 -9.21 22.09
N THR A 238 -15.37 -8.49 22.68
CA THR A 238 -15.35 -7.02 22.71
C THR A 238 -13.98 -6.52 22.31
N ALA A 239 -13.90 -5.31 21.75
CA ALA A 239 -12.64 -4.69 21.35
C ALA A 239 -11.64 -4.61 22.52
N ALA A 240 -12.11 -4.16 23.70
CA ALA A 240 -11.26 -4.00 24.89
C ALA A 240 -10.67 -5.34 25.36
N ALA A 241 -11.41 -6.44 25.23
CA ALA A 241 -10.95 -7.75 25.68
C ALA A 241 -9.93 -8.42 24.75
N VAL A 242 -9.70 -7.92 23.53
CA VAL A 242 -8.77 -8.56 22.59
C VAL A 242 -7.32 -8.46 23.07
N ALA A 243 -6.95 -7.38 23.75
CA ALA A 243 -5.59 -7.14 24.22
C ALA A 243 -5.11 -8.20 25.24
N ASP A 244 -6.04 -8.75 26.03
CA ASP A 244 -5.75 -9.78 27.04
C ASP A 244 -6.10 -11.20 26.57
N ALA A 245 -6.60 -11.35 25.33
CA ALA A 245 -7.02 -12.64 24.80
C ALA A 245 -5.82 -13.51 24.39
N PRO A 246 -5.91 -14.85 24.50
CA PRO A 246 -4.88 -15.74 24.00
C PRO A 246 -4.63 -15.54 22.50
N ALA A 247 -3.38 -15.29 22.15
CA ALA A 247 -2.96 -15.14 20.76
C ALA A 247 -2.52 -16.48 20.15
N VAL A 248 -2.72 -16.61 18.85
CA VAL A 248 -2.24 -17.72 18.01
C VAL A 248 -1.25 -17.15 17.01
N THR A 249 -0.12 -17.84 16.83
CA THR A 249 0.84 -17.53 15.76
C THR A 249 0.68 -18.54 14.63
N ALA A 250 0.62 -18.06 13.39
CA ALA A 250 0.54 -18.88 12.20
C ALA A 250 1.47 -18.35 11.10
N THR A 251 1.95 -19.25 10.24
CA THR A 251 2.69 -18.88 9.02
C THR A 251 1.72 -18.74 7.85
N VAL A 252 1.79 -17.63 7.12
CA VAL A 252 0.99 -17.39 5.92
C VAL A 252 1.43 -18.34 4.80
N GLY A 253 0.48 -19.07 4.24
CA GLY A 253 0.73 -20.03 3.16
C GLY A 253 1.08 -19.35 1.83
N ARG A 254 1.41 -20.15 0.81
CA ARG A 254 1.64 -19.66 -0.57
C ARG A 254 0.35 -19.47 -1.39
N ARG A 255 -0.79 -19.82 -0.81
CA ARG A 255 -2.12 -19.74 -1.43
C ARG A 255 -3.10 -19.26 -0.37
N ALA A 256 -4.31 -18.91 -0.80
CA ALA A 256 -5.38 -18.54 0.11
C ALA A 256 -5.56 -19.60 1.21
N SER A 257 -5.69 -19.16 2.46
CA SER A 257 -5.73 -20.05 3.62
C SER A 257 -6.70 -19.57 4.70
N VAL A 258 -7.09 -20.51 5.58
CA VAL A 258 -7.90 -20.22 6.76
C VAL A 258 -7.05 -20.40 8.02
N VAL A 259 -6.98 -19.39 8.88
CA VAL A 259 -6.37 -19.45 10.20
C VAL A 259 -7.50 -19.48 11.24
N ARG A 260 -7.58 -20.57 12.01
CA ARG A 260 -8.59 -20.68 13.08
C ARG A 260 -8.10 -19.98 14.33
N VAL A 261 -8.96 -19.14 14.91
CA VAL A 261 -8.67 -18.27 16.07
C VAL A 261 -9.80 -18.38 17.11
N GLY A 262 -9.54 -18.07 18.38
CA GLY A 262 -10.52 -18.19 19.48
C GLY A 262 -10.38 -19.46 20.36
N SER A 263 -11.05 -19.49 21.52
CA SER A 263 -11.01 -20.59 22.52
C SER A 263 -11.98 -21.72 22.13
N LYS A 264 -11.74 -23.04 22.21
CA LYS A 264 -10.75 -23.94 22.85
C LYS A 264 -10.53 -25.20 21.96
N ALA A 265 -9.38 -25.88 22.08
CA ALA A 265 -9.26 -27.29 22.51
C ALA A 265 -7.78 -27.71 22.57
N SER A 266 -7.44 -28.46 23.61
CA SER A 266 -6.17 -29.15 23.84
C SER A 266 -5.47 -29.63 22.56
N LEU A 267 -4.21 -29.24 22.39
CA LEU A 267 -3.25 -30.07 21.67
C LEU A 267 -3.03 -31.33 22.51
N SER A 268 -3.89 -32.34 22.34
CA SER A 268 -3.52 -33.70 22.75
C SER A 268 -2.39 -34.14 21.84
N GLY A 269 -1.19 -34.28 22.41
CA GLY A 269 -0.03 -34.80 21.71
C GLY A 269 -0.33 -36.17 21.11
N ALA A 270 -0.08 -36.33 19.83
CA ALA A 270 0.14 -37.64 19.25
C ALA A 270 1.58 -38.04 19.57
N ARG A 271 1.76 -38.78 20.67
CA ARG A 271 2.72 -39.88 20.69
C ARG A 271 2.00 -41.08 20.09
N GLY A 272 2.65 -41.71 19.12
CA GLY A 272 2.27 -42.94 18.46
C GLY A 272 3.33 -43.24 17.41
#